data_AF-A0A959XU45-F1
#
_entry.id   AF-A0A959XU45-F1
#
_cell.length_a   1.000
_cell.length_b   1.000
_cell.length_c   1.000
_cell.angle_alpha   90.00
_cell.angle_beta   90.00
_cell.angle_gamma   90.00
#
_symmetry.space_group_name_H-M   'P 1'
#
loop_
_entity.id
_entity.type
_entity.pdbx_description
1 polymer ?
#
loop_
_entity_poly.entity_id
_entity_poly.type
_entity_poly.pdbx_seq_one_letter_code
_entity_poly.pdbx_strand_id
1 'polypeptide(L)'
;MSKRKDPKAKAVSTGLRKGISKAKKKTAPKKKPSMGSQEKAKPVPIPTDQELLTDKAFEADKIKEDFRRFMASDAYPHIQHHKKRASLWALQKTFGLVKPASEMVRFDRGSYYNWRNEDPDYYHATEQLQEDLLDLAQSKLTERVNGVKVAKGDAVYDLPPDVTAILAVLNNLGKKRGFNAPIEVRHQAGTRILLPNVPE
;
A
#
# COMPACT_ATOMS: atom_id res chain seq x y z
N MET A 1 -20.74 20.91 76.24
CA MET A 1 -19.27 21.02 76.39
C MET A 1 -18.65 21.32 75.02
N SER A 2 -17.72 22.29 74.99
CA SER A 2 -16.70 22.62 73.97
C SER A 2 -17.10 22.78 72.49
N LYS A 3 -17.33 23.98 71.94
CA LYS A 3 -16.44 25.14 71.61
C LYS A 3 -15.72 25.05 70.25
N ARG A 4 -15.99 26.09 69.43
CA ARG A 4 -15.12 26.80 68.45
C ARG A 4 -14.95 26.13 67.07
N LYS A 5 -14.91 26.82 65.93
CA LYS A 5 -15.03 28.25 65.52
C LYS A 5 -15.04 28.23 63.97
N ASP A 6 -15.92 28.98 63.32
CA ASP A 6 -15.64 29.50 61.97
C ASP A 6 -14.55 30.59 62.06
N PRO A 7 -13.79 30.86 60.97
CA PRO A 7 -14.18 32.03 60.19
C PRO A 7 -13.99 31.94 58.66
N LYS A 8 -14.76 32.82 58.01
CA LYS A 8 -14.83 33.18 56.60
C LYS A 8 -13.54 33.80 56.02
N ALA A 9 -13.54 33.76 54.69
CA ALA A 9 -13.09 34.79 53.73
C ALA A 9 -11.60 34.84 53.34
N LYS A 10 -11.36 34.83 52.02
CA LYS A 10 -11.00 36.05 51.27
C LYS A 10 -11.08 35.83 49.76
N ALA A 11 -12.00 36.56 49.14
CA ALA A 11 -11.86 37.02 47.77
C ALA A 11 -10.66 37.97 47.71
N VAL A 12 -9.81 37.82 46.69
CA VAL A 12 -8.81 38.82 46.31
C VAL A 12 -9.15 39.27 44.90
N SER A 13 -9.72 40.46 44.85
CA SER A 13 -9.80 41.35 43.70
C SER A 13 -8.42 41.97 43.40
N THR A 14 -8.37 42.69 42.27
CA THR A 14 -7.34 43.68 41.89
C THR A 14 -6.09 43.03 41.29
N GLY A 15 -5.72 43.19 40.01
CA GLY A 15 -5.99 44.26 39.05
C GLY A 15 -4.63 44.77 38.57
N LEU A 16 -4.34 44.70 37.27
CA LEU A 16 -3.43 45.66 36.63
C LEU A 16 -3.58 45.63 35.10
N ARG A 17 -4.28 46.65 34.60
CA ARG A 17 -4.17 47.13 33.23
C ARG A 17 -2.83 47.87 33.08
N LYS A 18 -1.99 47.43 32.15
CA LYS A 18 -1.03 48.26 31.40
C LYS A 18 -1.06 47.69 29.99
N GLY A 19 -1.68 48.34 29.01
CA GLY A 19 -1.14 49.55 28.42
C GLY A 19 -0.26 49.17 27.24
N ILE A 20 -0.85 48.64 26.15
CA ILE A 20 -0.17 48.57 24.86
C ILE A 20 -0.81 49.64 23.98
N SER A 21 -0.03 50.69 23.80
CA SER A 21 -0.29 51.86 22.99
C SER A 21 -0.54 51.48 21.53
N LYS A 22 -1.50 52.19 20.93
CA LYS A 22 -1.77 52.19 19.51
C LYS A 22 -0.55 52.73 18.75
N ALA A 23 0.24 51.85 18.13
CA ALA A 23 1.15 52.24 17.06
C ALA A 23 0.40 52.16 15.72
N LYS A 24 -0.14 53.30 15.28
CA LYS A 24 -0.59 53.54 13.91
C LYS A 24 0.63 53.42 12.97
N LYS A 25 0.97 52.23 12.51
CA LYS A 25 1.83 52.08 11.33
C LYS A 25 0.95 52.22 10.09
N LYS A 26 1.08 53.38 9.44
CA LYS A 26 0.54 53.69 8.11
C LYS A 26 0.92 52.54 7.16
N THR A 27 -0.04 51.69 6.82
CA THR A 27 0.09 50.74 5.72
C THR A 27 0.05 51.55 4.42
N ALA A 28 1.22 51.74 3.82
CA ALA A 28 1.32 52.11 2.42
C ALA A 28 0.59 51.06 1.56
N PRO A 29 -0.08 51.44 0.46
CA PRO A 29 -0.75 50.49 -0.41
C PRO A 29 0.32 49.56 -1.01
N LYS A 30 0.31 48.29 -0.59
CA LYS A 30 1.06 47.23 -1.26
C LYS A 30 0.60 47.22 -2.73
N LYS A 31 1.51 47.58 -3.64
CA LYS A 31 1.37 47.34 -5.07
C LYS A 31 0.88 45.90 -5.25
N LYS A 32 -0.25 45.75 -5.94
CA LYS A 32 -0.71 44.44 -6.42
C LYS A 32 0.47 43.77 -7.14
N PRO A 33 0.84 42.52 -6.80
CA PRO A 33 1.75 41.77 -7.67
C PRO A 33 1.06 41.67 -9.04
N SER A 34 1.75 42.18 -10.06
CA SER A 34 1.34 42.04 -11.45
C SER A 34 1.09 40.57 -11.72
N MET A 35 -0.03 40.25 -12.36
CA MET A 35 -0.28 38.93 -12.91
C MET A 35 0.88 38.58 -13.83
N GLY A 36 1.77 37.73 -13.34
CA GLY A 36 2.73 37.03 -14.16
C GLY A 36 1.91 36.25 -15.19
N SER A 37 2.22 36.48 -16.45
CA SER A 37 1.74 35.69 -17.58
C SER A 37 1.73 34.22 -17.18
N GLN A 38 0.57 33.58 -17.25
CA GLN A 38 0.52 32.13 -17.19
C GLN A 38 1.37 31.61 -18.34
N GLU A 39 2.58 31.15 -18.03
CA GLU A 39 3.36 30.34 -18.93
C GLU A 39 2.52 29.08 -19.16
N LYS A 40 1.86 29.03 -20.32
CA LYS A 40 1.05 27.88 -20.72
C LYS A 40 1.95 26.65 -20.60
N ALA A 41 1.60 25.75 -19.68
CA ALA A 41 2.27 24.47 -19.55
C ALA A 41 2.34 23.84 -20.95
N LYS A 42 3.55 23.64 -21.47
CA LYS A 42 3.75 22.97 -22.75
C LYS A 42 3.07 21.60 -22.64
N PRO A 43 2.24 21.20 -23.61
CA PRO A 43 1.63 19.88 -23.59
C PRO A 43 2.75 18.85 -23.50
N VAL A 44 2.70 17.99 -22.48
CA VAL A 44 3.61 16.85 -22.38
C VAL A 44 3.41 16.03 -23.66
N PRO A 45 4.46 15.77 -24.45
CA PRO A 45 4.32 14.98 -25.66
C PRO A 45 3.78 13.61 -25.28
N ILE A 46 2.60 13.28 -25.80
CA ILE A 46 2.05 11.94 -25.72
C ILE A 46 2.96 11.06 -26.57
N PRO A 47 3.55 9.97 -26.03
CA PRO A 47 4.43 9.09 -26.78
C PRO A 47 3.75 8.65 -28.07
N THR A 48 4.47 8.74 -29.18
CA THR A 48 3.91 8.36 -30.48
C THR A 48 3.69 6.84 -30.48
N ASP A 49 2.67 6.34 -31.20
CA ASP A 49 2.40 4.89 -31.27
C ASP A 49 3.64 4.07 -31.65
N GLN A 50 4.56 4.64 -32.46
CA GLN A 50 5.85 4.05 -32.80
C GLN A 50 6.82 3.91 -31.61
N GLU A 51 6.91 4.91 -30.72
CA GLU A 51 7.76 4.85 -29.51
C GLU A 51 7.20 3.84 -28.50
N LEU A 52 5.87 3.77 -28.38
CA LEU A 52 5.20 2.78 -27.54
C LEU A 52 5.38 1.34 -28.08
N LEU A 53 5.50 1.17 -29.41
CA LEU A 53 5.81 -0.12 -30.03
C LEU A 53 7.26 -0.55 -29.83
N THR A 54 8.22 0.39 -29.86
CA THR A 54 9.63 0.07 -29.60
C THR A 54 9.85 -0.36 -28.16
N ASP A 55 9.16 0.26 -27.20
CA ASP A 55 9.25 -0.11 -25.78
C ASP A 55 8.64 -1.51 -25.53
N LYS A 56 7.51 -1.82 -26.18
CA LYS A 56 6.88 -3.15 -26.08
C LYS A 56 7.72 -4.25 -26.73
N ALA A 57 8.35 -3.97 -27.87
CA ALA A 57 9.21 -4.92 -28.55
C ALA A 57 10.49 -5.20 -27.75
N PHE A 58 11.10 -4.15 -27.18
CA PHE A 58 12.25 -4.28 -26.29
C PHE A 58 11.92 -5.10 -25.04
N GLU A 59 10.76 -4.84 -24.43
CA GLU A 59 10.32 -5.60 -23.25
C GLU A 59 10.03 -7.07 -23.62
N ALA A 60 9.46 -7.33 -24.79
CA ALA A 60 9.24 -8.70 -25.27
C ALA A 60 10.54 -9.48 -25.48
N ASP A 61 11.59 -8.85 -26.01
CA ASP A 61 12.89 -9.51 -26.21
C ASP A 61 13.63 -9.76 -24.91
N LYS A 62 13.55 -8.82 -23.96
CA LYS A 62 14.04 -9.03 -22.59
C LYS A 62 13.33 -10.19 -21.90
N ILE A 63 12.01 -10.28 -22.04
CA ILE A 63 11.21 -11.38 -21.48
C ILE A 63 11.64 -12.73 -22.07
N LYS A 64 11.88 -12.82 -23.38
CA LYS A 64 12.36 -14.06 -24.02
C LYS A 64 13.74 -14.46 -23.49
N GLU A 65 14.62 -13.49 -23.31
CA GLU A 65 15.97 -13.74 -22.80
C GLU A 65 15.93 -14.18 -21.33
N ASP A 66 15.14 -13.51 -20.49
CA ASP A 66 14.86 -13.93 -19.11
C ASP A 66 14.29 -15.35 -19.05
N PHE A 67 13.36 -15.69 -19.94
CA PHE A 67 12.80 -17.04 -20.04
C PHE A 67 13.86 -18.08 -20.40
N ARG A 68 14.70 -17.79 -21.42
CA ARG A 68 15.81 -18.68 -21.80
C ARG A 68 16.78 -18.91 -20.66
N ARG A 69 17.18 -17.84 -19.96
CA ARG A 69 18.07 -17.92 -18.80
C ARG A 69 17.46 -18.76 -17.68
N PHE A 70 16.17 -18.56 -17.39
CA PHE A 70 15.48 -19.38 -16.40
C PHE A 70 15.43 -20.86 -16.81
N MET A 71 15.09 -21.16 -18.06
CA MET A 71 15.02 -22.54 -18.55
C MET A 71 16.39 -23.23 -18.60
N ALA A 72 17.46 -22.46 -18.78
CA ALA A 72 18.84 -22.95 -18.70
C ALA A 72 19.39 -23.04 -17.27
N SER A 73 18.70 -22.45 -16.27
CA SER A 73 19.16 -22.45 -14.88
C SER A 73 18.91 -23.79 -14.19
N ASP A 74 19.70 -24.10 -13.17
CA ASP A 74 19.53 -25.29 -12.33
C ASP A 74 18.75 -25.01 -11.03
N ALA A 75 17.93 -23.94 -11.02
CA ALA A 75 17.21 -23.52 -9.81
C ALA A 75 16.22 -24.58 -9.26
N TYR A 76 15.71 -25.46 -10.13
CA TYR A 76 14.76 -26.52 -9.78
C TYR A 76 15.22 -27.86 -10.37
N PRO A 77 16.26 -28.50 -9.80
CA PRO A 77 16.88 -29.69 -10.38
C PRO A 77 15.98 -30.93 -10.30
N HIS A 78 15.01 -30.95 -9.38
CA HIS A 78 14.07 -32.05 -9.19
C HIS A 78 12.86 -31.98 -10.15
N ILE A 79 12.57 -30.82 -10.75
CA ILE A 79 11.43 -30.64 -11.68
C ILE A 79 11.90 -30.81 -13.12
N GLN A 80 11.91 -32.04 -13.63
CA GLN A 80 12.42 -32.34 -14.98
C GLN A 80 11.45 -31.94 -16.12
N HIS A 81 10.15 -31.81 -15.82
CA HIS A 81 9.14 -31.57 -16.86
C HIS A 81 9.18 -30.11 -17.36
N HIS A 82 9.53 -29.92 -18.64
CA HIS A 82 9.70 -28.59 -19.25
C HIS A 82 8.50 -27.64 -19.05
N LYS A 83 7.25 -28.13 -19.17
CA LYS A 83 6.06 -27.28 -18.97
C LYS A 83 5.86 -26.86 -17.51
N LYS A 84 6.26 -27.71 -16.55
CA LYS A 84 6.20 -27.39 -15.12
C LYS A 84 7.22 -26.31 -14.79
N ARG A 85 8.43 -26.42 -15.34
CA ARG A 85 9.43 -25.36 -15.23
C ARG A 85 8.95 -24.05 -15.85
N ALA A 86 8.41 -24.11 -17.06
CA ALA A 86 7.88 -22.93 -17.74
C ALA A 86 6.72 -22.28 -16.96
N SER A 87 5.85 -23.07 -16.31
CA SER A 87 4.78 -22.53 -15.47
C SER A 87 5.30 -21.85 -14.21
N LEU A 88 6.35 -22.35 -13.56
CA LEU A 88 6.97 -21.67 -12.41
C LEU A 88 7.51 -20.29 -12.77
N TRP A 89 8.20 -20.18 -13.91
CA TRP A 89 8.66 -18.87 -14.40
C TRP A 89 7.50 -17.91 -14.68
N ALA A 90 6.44 -18.41 -15.33
CA ALA A 90 5.28 -17.59 -15.65
C ALA A 90 4.54 -17.14 -14.39
N LEU A 91 4.44 -18.00 -13.38
CA LEU A 91 3.89 -17.64 -12.07
C LEU A 91 4.75 -16.57 -11.40
N GLN A 92 6.08 -16.66 -11.49
CA GLN A 92 6.97 -15.65 -10.92
C GLN A 92 6.78 -14.27 -11.57
N LYS A 93 6.61 -14.23 -12.90
CA LYS A 93 6.37 -12.98 -13.63
C LYS A 93 4.97 -12.41 -13.42
N THR A 94 4.00 -13.24 -13.02
CA THR A 94 2.60 -12.85 -12.83
C THR A 94 2.18 -12.77 -11.37
N PHE A 95 3.14 -12.80 -10.44
CA PHE A 95 2.90 -12.74 -9.00
C PHE A 95 1.92 -13.83 -8.53
N GLY A 96 2.13 -15.07 -8.99
CA GLY A 96 1.33 -16.24 -8.58
C GLY A 96 -0.06 -16.35 -9.22
N LEU A 97 -0.44 -15.42 -10.11
CA LEU A 97 -1.74 -15.47 -10.77
C LEU A 97 -1.78 -16.55 -11.86
N VAL A 98 -2.50 -17.65 -11.58
CA VAL A 98 -2.54 -18.84 -12.47
C VAL A 98 -3.10 -18.54 -13.86
N LYS A 99 -4.14 -17.71 -13.97
CA LYS A 99 -4.75 -17.38 -15.28
C LYS A 99 -3.77 -16.68 -16.23
N PRO A 100 -3.19 -15.52 -15.89
CA PRO A 100 -2.22 -14.86 -16.76
C PRO A 100 -0.97 -15.73 -16.99
N ALA A 101 -0.53 -16.52 -16.01
CA ALA A 101 0.56 -17.49 -16.21
C ALA A 101 0.20 -18.55 -17.28
N SER A 102 -1.01 -19.09 -17.22
CA SER A 102 -1.50 -20.10 -18.17
C SER A 102 -1.57 -19.57 -19.60
N GLU A 103 -1.94 -18.29 -19.77
CA GLU A 103 -1.98 -17.61 -21.07
C GLU A 103 -0.57 -17.33 -21.62
N MET A 104 0.38 -17.00 -20.74
CA MET A 104 1.76 -16.65 -21.10
C MET A 104 2.55 -17.83 -21.69
N VAL A 105 2.44 -19.01 -21.07
CA VAL A 105 3.19 -20.23 -21.47
C VAL A 105 2.29 -21.33 -22.04
N ARG A 106 0.99 -21.06 -22.23
CA ARG A 106 0.00 -21.92 -22.88
C ARG A 106 -0.13 -23.32 -22.25
N PHE A 107 -0.33 -23.37 -20.93
CA PHE A 107 -0.76 -24.59 -20.22
C PHE A 107 -2.21 -24.44 -19.75
N ASP A 108 -2.90 -25.55 -19.46
CA ASP A 108 -4.25 -25.51 -18.92
C ASP A 108 -4.26 -25.37 -17.38
N ARG A 109 -5.18 -24.57 -16.82
CA ARG A 109 -5.26 -24.36 -15.37
C ARG A 109 -5.50 -25.67 -14.61
N GLY A 110 -6.21 -26.64 -15.19
CA GLY A 110 -6.37 -27.97 -14.61
C GLY A 110 -5.04 -28.70 -14.48
N SER A 111 -4.17 -28.62 -15.49
CA SER A 111 -2.81 -29.18 -15.42
C SER A 111 -2.01 -28.62 -14.24
N TYR A 112 -2.13 -27.32 -13.94
CA TYR A 112 -1.45 -26.71 -12.79
C TYR A 112 -1.88 -27.34 -11.46
N TYR A 113 -3.18 -27.53 -11.25
CA TYR A 113 -3.68 -28.14 -10.02
C TYR A 113 -3.30 -29.62 -9.94
N ASN A 114 -3.37 -30.36 -11.05
CA ASN A 114 -2.94 -31.75 -11.11
C ASN A 114 -1.46 -31.88 -10.73
N TRP A 115 -0.58 -31.02 -11.28
CA TRP A 115 0.83 -31.04 -10.94
C TRP A 115 1.09 -30.74 -9.46
N ARG A 116 0.35 -29.82 -8.83
CA ARG A 116 0.48 -29.58 -7.38
C ARG A 116 0.04 -30.76 -6.53
N ASN A 117 -0.90 -31.58 -7.02
CA ASN A 117 -1.38 -32.73 -6.27
C ASN A 117 -0.50 -33.96 -6.47
N GLU A 118 0.06 -34.14 -7.66
CA GLU A 118 0.81 -35.33 -8.07
C GLU A 118 2.31 -35.22 -7.82
N ASP A 119 2.86 -34.00 -7.80
CA ASP A 119 4.29 -33.73 -7.72
C ASP A 119 4.58 -32.84 -6.50
N PRO A 120 5.01 -33.43 -5.38
CA PRO A 120 5.31 -32.70 -4.14
C PRO A 120 6.37 -31.63 -4.33
N ASP A 121 7.37 -31.88 -5.16
CA ASP A 121 8.44 -30.92 -5.37
C ASP A 121 7.95 -29.70 -6.15
N TYR A 122 7.12 -29.93 -7.17
CA TYR A 122 6.43 -28.83 -7.86
C TYR A 122 5.53 -28.04 -6.92
N TYR A 123 4.79 -28.72 -6.02
CA TYR A 123 4.00 -28.06 -4.99
C TYR A 123 4.88 -27.16 -4.11
N HIS A 124 5.97 -27.68 -3.55
CA HIS A 124 6.89 -26.90 -2.72
C HIS A 124 7.48 -25.69 -3.46
N ALA A 125 7.86 -25.85 -4.72
CA ALA A 125 8.31 -24.72 -5.55
C ALA A 125 7.23 -23.65 -5.72
N THR A 126 5.96 -24.04 -5.90
CA THR A 126 4.84 -23.09 -5.98
C THR A 126 4.53 -22.39 -4.66
N GLU A 127 4.70 -23.06 -3.52
CA GLU A 127 4.51 -22.44 -2.20
C GLU A 127 5.65 -21.46 -1.88
N GLN A 128 6.90 -21.86 -2.16
CA GLN A 128 8.06 -20.98 -1.98
C GLN A 128 7.90 -19.68 -2.77
N LEU A 129 7.39 -19.77 -4.00
CA LEU A 129 7.12 -18.60 -4.83
C LEU A 129 6.05 -17.67 -4.22
N GLN A 130 5.07 -18.21 -3.50
CA GLN A 130 4.07 -17.41 -2.80
C GLN A 130 4.67 -16.68 -1.58
N GLU A 131 5.58 -17.34 -0.86
CA GLU A 131 6.33 -16.71 0.24
C GLU A 131 7.24 -15.57 -0.28
N ASP A 132 7.95 -15.79 -1.38
CA ASP A 132 8.77 -14.73 -2.01
C ASP A 132 7.92 -13.50 -2.42
N LEU A 133 6.69 -13.75 -2.88
CA LEU A 133 5.74 -12.69 -3.21
C LEU A 133 5.25 -11.96 -1.96
N LEU A 134 5.01 -12.68 -0.86
CA LEU A 134 4.64 -12.10 0.42
C LEU A 134 5.76 -11.17 0.93
N ASP A 135 7.01 -11.60 0.83
CA ASP A 135 8.18 -10.79 1.20
C ASP A 135 8.32 -9.53 0.34
N LEU A 136 8.04 -9.62 -0.96
CA LEU A 136 7.98 -8.45 -1.83
C LEU A 136 6.88 -7.49 -1.38
N ALA A 137 5.68 -8.00 -1.10
CA ALA A 137 4.55 -7.19 -0.63
C ALA A 137 4.88 -6.51 0.72
N GLN A 138 5.53 -7.22 1.63
CA GLN A 138 5.99 -6.68 2.91
C GLN A 138 7.08 -5.62 2.72
N SER A 139 8.00 -5.82 1.78
CA SER A 139 9.03 -4.82 1.45
C SER A 139 8.38 -3.53 0.94
N LYS A 140 7.40 -3.63 0.04
CA LYS A 140 6.62 -2.48 -0.46
C LYS A 140 5.76 -1.82 0.60
N LEU A 141 5.18 -2.59 1.52
CA LEU A 141 4.49 -2.03 2.68
C LEU A 141 5.45 -1.23 3.57
N THR A 142 6.67 -1.74 3.80
CA THR A 142 7.69 -1.07 4.62
C THR A 142 8.17 0.23 3.98
N GLU A 143 8.36 0.25 2.66
CA GLU A 143 8.64 1.49 1.91
C GLU A 143 7.54 2.54 2.17
N ARG A 144 6.26 2.15 2.13
CA ARG A 144 5.12 3.04 2.39
C ARG A 144 5.05 3.53 3.85
N VAL A 145 5.51 2.73 4.80
CA VAL A 145 5.62 3.10 6.22
C VAL A 145 6.72 4.14 6.45
N ASN A 146 7.86 4.01 5.78
CA ASN A 146 8.97 4.96 5.95
C ASN A 146 8.72 6.29 5.20
N GLY A 147 7.87 6.26 4.17
CA GLY A 147 7.75 7.35 3.20
C GLY A 147 8.69 7.13 2.03
N VAL A 148 8.23 7.45 0.82
CA VAL A 148 8.94 7.14 -0.43
C VAL A 148 9.17 8.41 -1.22
N LYS A 149 10.37 8.56 -1.78
CA LYS A 149 10.65 9.61 -2.76
C LYS A 149 10.25 9.12 -4.14
N VAL A 150 9.30 9.79 -4.78
CA VAL A 150 8.81 9.43 -6.11
C VAL A 150 9.24 10.51 -7.09
N ALA A 151 10.05 10.12 -8.08
CA ALA A 151 10.35 10.97 -9.23
C ALA A 151 9.24 10.82 -10.28
N LYS A 152 8.67 11.93 -10.72
CA LYS A 152 7.71 11.96 -11.84
C LYS A 152 8.16 13.04 -12.82
N GLY A 153 8.80 12.63 -13.91
CA GLY A 153 9.54 13.52 -14.80
C GLY A 153 10.76 14.10 -14.07
N ASP A 154 11.01 15.40 -14.22
CA ASP A 154 12.13 16.09 -13.56
C ASP A 154 11.84 16.47 -12.09
N ALA A 155 10.61 16.23 -11.60
CA ALA A 155 10.21 16.59 -10.25
C ALA A 155 10.26 15.40 -9.28
N VAL A 156 10.96 15.58 -8.15
CA VAL A 156 11.03 14.60 -7.05
C VAL A 156 10.09 15.04 -5.92
N TYR A 157 9.16 14.16 -5.55
CA TYR A 157 8.22 14.39 -4.45
C TYR A 157 8.53 13.45 -3.29
N ASP A 158 8.58 13.97 -2.08
CA ASP A 158 8.66 13.16 -0.87
C ASP A 158 7.24 12.81 -0.42
N LEU A 159 6.85 11.54 -0.53
CA LEU A 159 5.59 11.05 0.04
C LEU A 159 5.81 10.78 1.54
N PRO A 160 5.00 11.38 2.43
CA PRO A 160 5.07 11.07 3.84
C PRO A 160 4.60 9.62 4.10
N PRO A 161 4.95 9.06 5.27
CA PRO A 161 4.42 7.80 5.76
C PRO A 161 2.90 7.67 5.60
N ASP A 162 2.45 6.56 5.03
CA ASP A 162 1.02 6.26 4.91
C ASP A 162 0.48 5.70 6.23
N VAL A 163 -0.51 6.39 6.81
CA VAL A 163 -1.18 5.99 8.05
C VAL A 163 -1.77 4.58 7.94
N THR A 164 -2.32 4.23 6.77
CA THR A 164 -2.93 2.91 6.55
C THR A 164 -1.88 1.81 6.61
N ALA A 165 -0.71 2.05 6.03
CA ALA A 165 0.42 1.11 6.06
C ALA A 165 0.95 0.93 7.49
N ILE A 166 1.09 2.03 8.25
CA ILE A 166 1.49 1.99 9.65
C ILE A 166 0.48 1.15 10.48
N LEU A 167 -0.82 1.41 10.29
CA LEU A 167 -1.88 0.66 10.99
C LEU A 167 -1.86 -0.84 10.63
N ALA A 168 -1.60 -1.20 9.38
CA ALA A 168 -1.47 -2.59 8.96
C ALA A 168 -0.31 -3.30 9.69
N VAL A 169 0.85 -2.64 9.79
CA VAL A 169 2.00 -3.18 10.54
C VAL A 169 1.69 -3.31 12.03
N LEU A 170 1.06 -2.30 12.64
CA LEU A 170 0.65 -2.34 14.05
C LEU A 170 -0.39 -3.45 14.33
N ASN A 171 -1.30 -3.70 13.39
CA ASN A 171 -2.26 -4.80 13.50
C ASN A 171 -1.61 -6.18 13.45
N ASN A 172 -0.48 -6.33 12.76
CA ASN A 172 0.22 -7.61 12.66
C ASN A 172 1.23 -7.81 13.80
N LEU A 173 2.06 -6.81 14.08
CA LEU A 173 3.16 -6.90 15.05
C LEU A 173 2.80 -6.30 16.43
N GLY A 174 2.01 -5.23 16.44
CA GLY A 174 1.65 -4.47 17.63
C GLY A 174 0.67 -5.17 18.56
N LYS A 175 -0.09 -6.18 18.09
CA LYS A 175 -1.00 -6.98 18.93
C LYS A 175 -0.28 -7.61 20.13
N LYS A 176 0.96 -8.08 19.94
CA LYS A 176 1.81 -8.60 21.02
C LYS A 176 2.14 -7.55 22.09
N ARG A 177 2.02 -6.26 21.75
CA ARG A 177 2.25 -5.11 22.64
C ARG A 177 0.94 -4.45 23.10
N GLY A 178 -0.21 -5.10 22.88
CA GLY A 178 -1.53 -4.60 23.28
C GLY A 178 -2.15 -3.60 22.31
N PHE A 179 -1.64 -3.48 21.07
CA PHE A 179 -2.31 -2.67 20.05
C PHE A 179 -3.61 -3.33 19.60
N ASN A 180 -4.71 -2.60 19.72
CA ASN A 180 -6.02 -2.97 19.19
C ASN A 180 -6.44 -1.87 18.21
N ALA A 181 -6.53 -2.18 16.91
CA ALA A 181 -7.08 -1.21 15.97
C ALA A 181 -8.54 -0.89 16.33
N PRO A 182 -8.94 0.38 16.24
CA PRO A 182 -10.33 0.75 16.43
C PRO A 182 -11.20 0.04 15.39
N ILE A 183 -12.15 -0.77 15.85
CA ILE A 183 -13.19 -1.40 15.02
C ILE A 183 -14.45 -0.54 15.19
N GLU A 184 -14.95 0.06 14.11
CA GLU A 184 -16.29 0.65 14.13
C GLU A 184 -17.33 -0.48 14.15
N VAL A 185 -17.95 -0.72 15.31
CA VAL A 185 -19.09 -1.62 15.41
C VAL A 185 -20.35 -0.87 14.98
N ARG A 186 -20.78 -1.09 13.74
CA ARG A 186 -22.12 -0.65 13.29
C ARG A 186 -23.15 -1.65 13.81
N HIS A 187 -23.86 -1.27 14.87
CA HIS A 187 -25.08 -1.98 15.26
C HIS A 187 -26.17 -1.69 14.21
N GLN A 188 -26.37 -2.61 13.27
CA GLN A 188 -27.61 -2.65 12.50
C GLN A 188 -28.72 -3.15 13.44
N ALA A 189 -29.39 -2.23 14.12
CA ALA A 189 -30.60 -2.55 14.86
C ALA A 189 -31.70 -2.89 13.84
N GLY A 190 -32.02 -4.19 13.68
CA GLY A 190 -33.23 -4.59 12.96
C GLY A 190 -33.18 -5.86 12.12
N THR A 191 -32.60 -6.97 12.60
CA THR A 191 -32.94 -8.29 12.06
C THR A 191 -33.71 -9.07 13.11
N ARG A 192 -35.04 -9.04 13.00
CA ARG A 192 -35.94 -9.91 13.76
C ARG A 192 -35.77 -11.31 13.17
N ILE A 193 -34.98 -12.16 13.83
CA ILE A 193 -34.92 -13.58 13.48
C ILE A 193 -36.26 -14.18 13.92
N LEU A 194 -37.15 -14.43 12.96
CA LEU A 194 -38.29 -15.31 13.19
C LEU A 194 -37.73 -16.73 13.29
N LEU A 195 -37.67 -17.27 14.51
CA LEU A 195 -37.44 -18.69 14.71
C LEU A 195 -38.59 -19.46 14.03
N PRO A 196 -38.31 -20.51 13.24
CA PRO A 196 -39.36 -21.32 12.66
C PRO A 196 -40.14 -22.01 13.80
N ASN A 197 -41.46 -21.85 13.75
CA ASN A 197 -42.42 -22.49 14.62
C ASN A 197 -42.27 -24.02 14.47
N VAL A 198 -41.87 -24.72 15.52
CA VAL A 198 -41.90 -26.18 15.59
C VAL A 198 -43.27 -26.56 16.19
N PRO A 199 -44.21 -27.12 15.42
CA PRO A 199 -45.42 -27.68 16.01
C PRO A 199 -45.08 -28.98 16.75
N GLU A 200 -45.71 -29.17 17.92
CA GLU A 200 -45.70 -30.39 18.75
C GLU A 200 -46.25 -31.62 18.00
#